data_AF-A0A3L6JIM8-F1
#
_entry.id   AF-A0A3L6JIM8-F1
#
_cell.length_a   1.000
_cell.length_b   1.000
_cell.length_c   1.000
_cell.angle_alpha   90.00
_cell.angle_beta   90.00
_cell.angle_gamma   90.00
#
_symmetry.space_group_name_H-M   'P 1'
#
loop_
_entity.id
_entity.type
_entity.pdbx_description
1 polymer ?
#
loop_
_entity_poly.entity_id
_entity_poly.type
_entity_poly.pdbx_seq_one_letter_code
_entity_poly.pdbx_strand_id
1 'polypeptide(L)'
;MVTICQGENRDFSSDLASYILHGATLLIISCTLFWVQGSLLYWTSSSLLILNVTFSLLLLIVIGIINVASSEYLWSLNCKSNIENWIVQGFLVFIPTQILLMPFTDIIISSYSLPGPLVFLAAIGVLGYMVVFGYIGRAVAKVYTEKDSYQQTHRKPGSPMIRETRGRCPSCGESYRYSTHDFSSESTVKCFNCGHTFYLEPTEELQKKLNVNREESERGLGLVS
;
A
#
# COMPACT_ATOMS: atom_id res chain seq x y z
N MET A 1 -15.30 13.32 -2.82
CA MET A 1 -14.35 13.98 -3.73
C MET A 1 -12.98 13.38 -3.45
N VAL A 2 -12.56 12.39 -4.24
CA VAL A 2 -11.29 11.68 -4.03
C VAL A 2 -10.20 12.54 -4.66
N THR A 3 -9.42 13.23 -3.83
CA THR A 3 -8.24 13.95 -4.29
C THR A 3 -7.22 12.91 -4.72
N ILE A 4 -7.11 12.65 -6.02
CA ILE A 4 -6.05 11.81 -6.57
C ILE A 4 -4.75 12.58 -6.32
N CYS A 5 -4.02 12.20 -5.27
CA CYS A 5 -2.67 12.70 -5.02
C CYS A 5 -1.87 12.51 -6.31
N GLN A 6 -1.37 13.62 -6.88
CA GLN A 6 -0.45 13.58 -8.02
C GLN A 6 0.80 12.82 -7.57
N GLY A 7 0.77 11.51 -7.80
CA GLY A 7 1.85 10.60 -7.49
C GLY A 7 3.08 10.98 -8.28
N GLU A 8 4.21 10.91 -7.60
CA GLU A 8 5.55 10.98 -8.17
C GLU A 8 5.59 10.22 -9.52
N ASN A 9 5.94 10.93 -10.61
CA ASN A 9 6.25 10.34 -11.92
C ASN A 9 7.55 9.53 -11.79
N ARG A 10 7.52 8.40 -11.07
CA ARG A 10 8.49 7.35 -11.29
C ARG A 10 8.14 6.70 -12.60
N ASP A 11 9.10 6.62 -13.50
CA ASP A 11 8.89 5.98 -14.79
C ASP A 11 8.44 4.55 -14.53
N PHE A 12 7.31 4.16 -15.12
CA PHE A 12 6.76 2.81 -15.00
C PHE A 12 7.81 1.72 -15.27
N SER A 13 8.78 2.02 -16.15
CA SER A 13 9.91 1.15 -16.47
C SER A 13 10.87 0.90 -15.30
N SER A 14 11.12 1.88 -14.41
CA SER A 14 11.98 1.67 -13.24
C SER A 14 11.32 0.75 -12.21
N ASP A 15 10.00 0.75 -12.18
CA ASP A 15 9.18 0.01 -11.22
C ASP A 15 8.70 -1.36 -11.76
N LEU A 16 8.98 -1.68 -13.03
CA LEU A 16 8.45 -2.87 -13.72
C LEU A 16 8.84 -4.18 -13.00
N ALA A 17 10.09 -4.29 -12.54
CA ALA A 17 10.56 -5.47 -11.82
C ALA A 17 9.78 -5.68 -10.51
N SER A 18 9.52 -4.61 -9.76
CA SER A 18 8.72 -4.65 -8.53
C SER A 18 7.26 -5.03 -8.82
N TYR A 19 6.68 -4.57 -9.93
CA TYR A 19 5.35 -5.00 -10.35
C TYR A 19 5.29 -6.50 -10.66
N ILE A 20 6.25 -7.01 -11.44
CA ILE A 20 6.33 -8.44 -11.77
C ILE A 20 6.51 -9.28 -10.50
N LEU A 21 7.43 -8.90 -9.61
CA LEU A 21 7.70 -9.63 -8.38
C LEU A 21 6.48 -9.63 -7.44
N HIS A 22 5.83 -8.48 -7.27
CA HIS A 22 4.63 -8.37 -6.45
C HIS A 22 3.49 -9.24 -7.00
N GLY A 23 3.22 -9.12 -8.30
CA GLY A 23 2.14 -9.87 -8.92
C GLY A 23 2.42 -11.36 -9.06
N ALA A 24 3.68 -11.78 -9.25
CA ALA A 24 4.06 -13.19 -9.18
C ALA A 24 3.77 -13.76 -7.79
N THR A 25 4.10 -13.03 -6.74
CA THR A 25 3.83 -13.42 -5.34
C THR A 25 2.34 -13.59 -5.10
N LEU A 26 1.53 -12.58 -5.47
CA LEU A 26 0.08 -12.62 -5.33
C LEU A 26 -0.56 -13.73 -6.19
N LEU A 27 -0.07 -13.93 -7.42
CA LEU A 27 -0.57 -14.94 -8.34
C LEU A 27 -0.31 -16.37 -7.80
N ILE A 28 0.93 -16.67 -7.39
CA ILE A 28 1.29 -17.99 -6.86
C ILE A 28 0.41 -18.33 -5.66
N ILE A 29 0.29 -17.41 -4.72
CA ILE A 29 -0.48 -17.65 -3.50
C ILE A 29 -1.97 -17.77 -3.83
N SER A 30 -2.52 -16.87 -4.66
CA SER A 30 -3.94 -16.96 -5.04
C SER A 30 -4.25 -18.25 -5.79
N CYS A 31 -3.36 -18.72 -6.67
CA CYS A 31 -3.48 -20.01 -7.35
C CYS A 31 -3.47 -21.17 -6.35
N THR A 32 -2.49 -21.22 -5.44
CA THR A 32 -2.40 -22.28 -4.43
C THR A 32 -3.67 -22.31 -3.56
N LEU A 33 -4.12 -21.14 -3.09
CA LEU A 33 -5.30 -21.04 -2.24
C LEU A 33 -6.58 -21.39 -3.00
N PHE A 34 -6.70 -21.02 -4.28
CA PHE A 34 -7.82 -21.41 -5.13
C PHE A 34 -7.92 -22.93 -5.28
N TRP A 35 -6.80 -23.61 -5.54
CA TRP A 35 -6.77 -25.08 -5.64
C TRP A 35 -7.12 -25.76 -4.32
N VAL A 36 -6.62 -25.24 -3.19
CA VAL A 36 -6.96 -25.77 -1.86
C VAL A 36 -8.46 -25.56 -1.57
N GLN A 37 -9.00 -24.37 -1.87
CA GLN A 37 -10.42 -24.07 -1.71
C GLN A 37 -11.30 -24.98 -2.58
N GLY A 38 -10.95 -25.15 -3.86
CA GLY A 38 -11.67 -26.02 -4.79
C GLY A 38 -11.63 -27.48 -4.35
N SER A 39 -10.48 -27.95 -3.87
CA SER A 39 -10.36 -29.30 -3.30
C SER A 39 -11.24 -29.44 -2.06
N LEU A 40 -11.21 -28.48 -1.13
CA LEU A 40 -12.02 -28.53 0.07
C LEU A 40 -13.52 -28.55 -0.27
N LEU A 41 -13.96 -27.73 -1.22
CA LEU A 41 -15.35 -27.71 -1.71
C LEU A 41 -15.74 -29.02 -2.39
N TYR A 42 -14.82 -29.67 -3.09
CA TYR A 42 -15.05 -30.97 -3.71
C TYR A 42 -15.21 -32.10 -2.68
N TRP A 43 -14.33 -32.11 -1.66
CA TRP A 43 -14.31 -33.16 -0.64
C TRP A 43 -15.37 -32.98 0.45
N THR A 44 -15.77 -31.75 0.74
CA THR A 44 -16.80 -31.47 1.74
C THR A 44 -18.18 -31.49 1.09
N SER A 45 -19.06 -32.38 1.55
CA SER A 45 -20.47 -32.31 1.18
C SER A 45 -21.04 -30.94 1.58
N SER A 46 -22.04 -30.45 0.83
CA SER A 46 -22.66 -29.13 1.02
C SER A 46 -23.12 -28.83 2.47
N SER A 47 -23.24 -29.85 3.31
CA SER A 47 -23.53 -29.76 4.75
C SER A 47 -22.43 -29.07 5.59
N LEU A 48 -21.20 -28.90 5.10
CA LEU A 48 -20.10 -28.23 5.83
C LEU A 48 -19.89 -26.78 5.39
N LEU A 49 -20.97 -26.08 5.06
CA LEU A 49 -20.94 -24.69 4.59
C LEU A 49 -20.19 -23.74 5.56
N ILE A 50 -20.36 -23.93 6.87
CA ILE A 50 -19.69 -23.11 7.89
C ILE A 50 -18.17 -23.25 7.82
N LEU A 51 -17.66 -24.47 7.63
CA LEU A 51 -16.22 -24.70 7.52
C LEU A 51 -15.66 -24.04 6.25
N ASN A 52 -16.36 -24.14 5.12
CA ASN A 52 -15.96 -23.53 3.87
C ASN A 52 -15.94 -21.99 3.94
N VAL A 53 -16.94 -21.39 4.58
CA VAL A 53 -16.98 -19.92 4.81
C VAL A 53 -15.83 -19.49 5.72
N THR A 54 -15.62 -20.22 6.83
CA THR A 54 -14.54 -19.91 7.79
C THR A 54 -13.17 -20.00 7.12
N PHE A 55 -12.93 -21.04 6.34
CA PHE A 55 -11.71 -21.21 5.58
C PHE A 55 -11.53 -20.09 4.55
N SER A 56 -12.58 -19.72 3.80
CA SER A 56 -12.55 -18.61 2.84
C SER A 56 -12.17 -17.29 3.51
N LEU A 57 -12.72 -16.99 4.70
CA LEU A 57 -12.35 -15.78 5.46
C LEU A 57 -10.87 -15.80 5.88
N LEU A 58 -10.36 -16.94 6.31
CA LEU A 58 -8.95 -17.10 6.65
C LEU A 58 -8.05 -16.87 5.42
N LEU A 59 -8.46 -17.34 4.23
CA LEU A 59 -7.75 -17.07 2.98
C LEU A 59 -7.68 -15.57 2.67
N LEU A 60 -8.77 -14.83 2.84
CA LEU A 60 -8.78 -13.38 2.63
C LEU A 60 -7.78 -12.69 3.56
N ILE A 61 -7.74 -13.06 4.84
CA ILE A 61 -6.77 -12.51 5.80
C ILE A 61 -5.33 -12.78 5.34
N VAL A 62 -5.02 -14.02 4.93
CA VAL A 62 -3.68 -14.40 4.47
C VAL A 62 -3.26 -13.59 3.24
N ILE A 63 -4.13 -13.48 2.23
CA ILE A 63 -3.87 -12.67 1.02
C ILE A 63 -3.63 -11.21 1.41
N GLY A 64 -4.43 -10.66 2.33
CA GLY A 64 -4.28 -9.30 2.83
C GLY A 64 -2.93 -9.06 3.52
N ILE A 65 -2.52 -9.96 4.42
CA ILE A 65 -1.22 -9.89 5.10
C ILE A 65 -0.08 -9.88 4.09
N ILE A 66 -0.13 -10.76 3.09
CA ILE A 66 0.90 -10.84 2.05
C ILE A 66 0.93 -9.59 1.18
N ASN A 67 -0.24 -9.06 0.79
CA ASN A 67 -0.32 -7.84 0.01
C ASN A 67 0.26 -6.64 0.78
N VAL A 68 -0.03 -6.54 2.09
CA VAL A 68 0.59 -5.56 2.98
C VAL A 68 2.10 -5.76 2.99
N ALA A 69 2.60 -6.92 3.43
CA ALA A 69 4.03 -7.18 3.58
C ALA A 69 4.83 -6.97 2.28
N SER A 70 4.30 -7.46 1.15
CA SER A 70 4.92 -7.26 -0.16
C SER A 70 4.93 -5.80 -0.56
N SER A 71 3.89 -5.04 -0.17
CA SER A 71 3.80 -3.62 -0.47
C SER A 71 4.75 -2.76 0.37
N GLU A 72 4.94 -3.10 1.64
CA GLU A 72 5.93 -2.44 2.49
C GLU A 72 7.35 -2.75 1.99
N TYR A 73 7.61 -4.02 1.62
CA TYR A 73 8.92 -4.44 1.14
C TYR A 73 9.29 -3.84 -0.22
N LEU A 74 8.42 -3.95 -1.23
CA LEU A 74 8.74 -3.56 -2.62
C LEU A 74 8.56 -2.08 -2.89
N TRP A 75 7.67 -1.40 -2.14
CA TRP A 75 7.28 -0.03 -2.42
C TRP A 75 7.50 0.91 -1.24
N SER A 76 7.98 0.41 -0.09
CA SER A 76 8.18 1.19 1.14
C SER A 76 6.91 1.95 1.54
N LEU A 77 5.75 1.32 1.36
CA LEU A 77 4.47 1.86 1.81
C LEU A 77 4.32 1.57 3.31
N ASN A 78 3.89 2.55 4.10
CA ASN A 78 3.48 2.33 5.49
C ASN A 78 1.99 2.01 5.51
N CYS A 79 1.67 0.72 5.45
CA CYS A 79 0.31 0.23 5.42
C CYS A 79 -0.20 0.02 6.86
N LYS A 80 -1.45 0.38 7.13
CA LYS A 80 -2.04 0.11 8.45
C LYS A 80 -2.25 -1.38 8.67
N SER A 81 -1.50 -1.98 9.60
CA SER A 81 -1.49 -3.43 9.87
C SER A 81 -2.53 -3.87 10.92
N ASN A 82 -3.81 -3.60 10.65
CA ASN A 82 -4.94 -4.05 11.49
C ASN A 82 -5.73 -5.15 10.78
N ILE A 83 -6.38 -6.04 11.53
CA ILE A 83 -7.14 -7.17 10.98
C ILE A 83 -8.23 -6.74 9.99
N GLU A 84 -8.91 -5.62 10.25
CA GLU A 84 -9.91 -5.04 9.35
C GLU A 84 -9.31 -4.70 7.99
N ASN A 85 -8.12 -4.10 7.97
CA ASN A 85 -7.43 -3.76 6.72
C ASN A 85 -6.92 -5.00 5.99
N TRP A 86 -6.44 -6.01 6.72
CA TRP A 86 -6.03 -7.28 6.10
C TRP A 86 -7.22 -7.93 5.39
N ILE A 87 -8.39 -8.01 6.03
CA ILE A 87 -9.58 -8.59 5.40
C ILE A 87 -9.97 -7.79 4.15
N VAL A 88 -10.02 -6.46 4.23
CA VAL A 88 -10.46 -5.64 3.10
C VAL A 88 -9.46 -5.66 1.96
N GLN A 89 -8.15 -5.55 2.22
CA GLN A 89 -7.14 -5.70 1.17
C GLN A 89 -7.18 -7.09 0.54
N GLY A 90 -7.33 -8.13 1.37
CA GLY A 90 -7.49 -9.50 0.92
C GLY A 90 -8.67 -9.66 -0.03
N PHE A 91 -9.84 -9.13 0.34
CA PHE A 91 -11.05 -9.16 -0.49
C PHE A 91 -10.86 -8.40 -1.81
N LEU A 92 -10.30 -7.18 -1.76
CA LEU A 92 -10.09 -6.34 -2.94
C LEU A 92 -9.06 -6.90 -3.91
N VAL A 93 -8.08 -7.67 -3.43
CA VAL A 93 -7.14 -8.41 -4.29
C VAL A 93 -7.80 -9.70 -4.79
N PHE A 94 -8.50 -10.43 -3.92
CA PHE A 94 -9.08 -11.74 -4.25
C PHE A 94 -10.11 -11.67 -5.36
N ILE A 95 -11.05 -10.72 -5.34
CA ILE A 95 -12.15 -10.65 -6.33
C ILE A 95 -11.62 -10.47 -7.77
N PRO A 96 -10.77 -9.47 -8.08
CA PRO A 96 -10.14 -9.36 -9.38
C PRO A 96 -9.32 -10.61 -9.73
N THR A 97 -8.64 -11.21 -8.75
CA THR A 97 -7.90 -12.45 -9.01
C THR A 97 -8.81 -13.58 -9.45
N GLN A 98 -9.94 -13.82 -8.79
CA GLN A 98 -10.84 -14.88 -9.20
C GLN A 98 -11.42 -14.66 -10.61
N ILE A 99 -11.84 -13.43 -10.91
CA ILE A 99 -12.40 -13.08 -12.22
C ILE A 99 -11.36 -13.25 -13.34
N LEU A 100 -10.12 -12.82 -13.10
CA LEU A 100 -9.05 -12.86 -14.09
C LEU A 100 -8.39 -14.25 -14.20
N LEU A 101 -8.38 -15.04 -13.12
CA LEU A 101 -7.69 -16.32 -13.05
C LEU A 101 -8.53 -17.47 -13.64
N MET A 102 -9.87 -17.42 -13.56
CA MET A 102 -10.76 -18.46 -14.12
C MET A 102 -10.46 -18.81 -15.60
N PRO A 103 -10.48 -17.85 -16.55
CA PRO A 103 -10.19 -18.18 -17.95
C PRO A 103 -8.76 -18.71 -18.12
N PHE A 104 -7.85 -18.28 -17.24
CA PHE A 104 -6.45 -18.67 -17.30
C PHE A 104 -6.21 -20.09 -16.80
N THR A 105 -6.89 -20.52 -15.73
CA THR A 105 -6.83 -21.92 -15.25
C THR A 105 -7.38 -22.88 -16.31
N ASP A 106 -8.45 -22.51 -17.00
CA ASP A 106 -9.02 -23.33 -18.07
C ASP A 106 -8.05 -23.47 -19.26
N ILE A 107 -7.36 -22.39 -19.61
CA ILE A 107 -6.31 -22.42 -20.64
C ILE A 107 -5.14 -23.31 -20.19
N ILE A 108 -4.67 -23.20 -18.94
CA ILE A 108 -3.59 -24.07 -18.43
C ILE A 108 -4.00 -25.54 -18.46
N ILE A 109 -5.19 -25.87 -17.96
CA ILE A 109 -5.67 -27.26 -17.94
C ILE A 109 -5.82 -27.80 -19.37
N SER A 110 -6.25 -26.96 -20.31
CA SER A 110 -6.33 -27.32 -21.72
C SER A 110 -4.96 -27.35 -22.41
N SER A 111 -3.95 -26.67 -21.85
CA SER A 111 -2.63 -26.48 -22.46
C SER A 111 -1.83 -27.77 -22.63
N TYR A 112 -2.13 -28.80 -21.85
CA TYR A 112 -1.55 -30.14 -22.03
C TYR A 112 -1.83 -30.74 -23.41
N SER A 113 -2.84 -30.23 -24.12
CA SER A 113 -3.19 -30.65 -25.48
C SER A 113 -2.87 -29.60 -26.56
N LEU A 114 -2.27 -28.47 -26.19
CA LEU A 114 -2.05 -27.36 -27.13
C LEU A 114 -0.72 -27.50 -27.90
N PRO A 115 -0.69 -27.14 -29.20
CA PRO A 115 0.57 -27.04 -29.96
C PRO A 115 1.50 -25.97 -29.36
N GLY A 116 2.81 -26.20 -29.49
CA GLY A 116 3.88 -25.37 -28.88
C GLY A 116 3.72 -23.84 -29.00
N PRO A 117 3.32 -23.28 -30.16
CA PRO A 117 3.10 -21.83 -30.27
C PRO A 117 2.07 -21.25 -29.30
N LEU A 118 1.03 -22.02 -28.95
CA LEU A 118 0.00 -21.58 -28.00
C LEU A 118 0.51 -21.60 -26.55
N VAL A 119 1.42 -22.51 -26.22
CA VAL A 119 2.10 -22.53 -24.91
C VAL A 119 2.94 -21.25 -24.73
N PHE A 120 3.63 -20.80 -25.79
CA PHE A 120 4.39 -19.56 -25.76
C PHE A 120 3.50 -18.33 -25.55
N LEU A 121 2.35 -18.25 -26.25
CA LEU A 121 1.37 -17.18 -26.04
C LEU A 121 0.78 -17.20 -24.62
N ALA A 122 0.53 -18.39 -24.06
CA ALA A 122 0.08 -18.53 -22.68
C ALA A 122 1.13 -17.99 -21.69
N ALA A 123 2.42 -18.26 -21.91
CA ALA A 123 3.50 -17.74 -21.08
C ALA A 123 3.61 -16.21 -21.12
N ILE A 124 3.43 -15.58 -22.29
CA ILE A 124 3.33 -14.12 -22.41
C ILE A 124 2.12 -13.58 -21.63
N GLY A 125 0.99 -14.27 -21.73
CA GLY A 125 -0.21 -13.97 -20.95
C GLY A 125 0.07 -13.96 -19.44
N VAL A 126 0.73 -14.99 -18.92
CA VAL A 126 1.14 -15.08 -17.50
C VAL A 126 1.95 -13.86 -17.08
N LEU A 127 2.95 -13.48 -17.87
CA LEU A 127 3.80 -12.32 -17.56
C LEU A 127 2.98 -11.03 -17.53
N GLY A 128 2.07 -10.84 -18.49
CA GLY A 128 1.12 -9.73 -18.49
C GLY A 128 0.24 -9.71 -17.23
N TYR A 129 -0.28 -10.87 -16.82
CA TYR A 129 -1.05 -11.00 -15.58
C TYR A 129 -0.24 -10.65 -14.34
N MET A 130 1.02 -11.08 -14.24
CA MET A 130 1.88 -10.69 -13.12
C MET A 130 1.99 -9.17 -13.01
N VAL A 131 2.16 -8.45 -14.11
CA VAL A 131 2.18 -6.98 -14.08
C VAL A 131 0.84 -6.41 -13.59
N VAL A 132 -0.28 -6.91 -14.13
CA VAL A 132 -1.63 -6.46 -13.73
C VAL A 132 -1.91 -6.72 -12.25
N PHE A 133 -1.57 -7.90 -11.73
CA PHE A 133 -1.75 -8.25 -10.32
C PHE A 133 -0.88 -7.41 -9.41
N GLY A 134 0.39 -7.20 -9.77
CA GLY A 134 1.27 -6.32 -9.02
C GLY A 134 0.74 -4.89 -8.97
N TYR A 135 0.15 -4.43 -10.08
CA TYR A 135 -0.51 -3.12 -10.16
C TYR A 135 -1.73 -3.03 -9.24
N ILE A 136 -2.63 -4.02 -9.30
CA ILE A 136 -3.82 -4.08 -8.42
C ILE A 136 -3.40 -4.12 -6.96
N GLY A 137 -2.46 -4.99 -6.58
CA GLY A 137 -1.98 -5.11 -5.20
C GLY A 137 -1.40 -3.79 -4.66
N ARG A 138 -0.56 -3.12 -5.46
CA ARG A 138 -0.02 -1.79 -5.12
C ARG A 138 -1.12 -0.74 -5.01
N ALA A 139 -2.08 -0.73 -5.94
CA ALA A 139 -3.18 0.23 -5.94
C ALA A 139 -4.06 0.07 -4.69
N VAL A 140 -4.40 -1.17 -4.35
CA VAL A 140 -5.14 -1.51 -3.12
C VAL A 140 -4.34 -1.05 -1.90
N ALA A 141 -3.06 -1.41 -1.78
CA ALA A 141 -2.23 -1.03 -0.63
C ALA A 141 -2.14 0.49 -0.44
N LYS A 142 -2.01 1.26 -1.53
CA LYS A 142 -1.97 2.74 -1.49
C LYS A 142 -3.20 3.36 -0.82
N VAL A 143 -4.39 2.81 -1.05
CA VAL A 143 -5.65 3.31 -0.44
C VAL A 143 -5.62 3.18 1.08
N TYR A 144 -4.86 2.22 1.62
CA TYR A 144 -4.74 1.95 3.06
C TYR A 144 -3.42 2.42 3.67
N THR A 145 -2.68 3.26 2.95
CA THR A 145 -1.50 3.91 3.54
C THR A 145 -1.92 4.93 4.58
N GLU A 146 -1.12 5.07 5.64
CA GLU A 146 -1.48 5.87 6.82
C GLU A 146 -1.65 7.39 6.55
N LYS A 147 -1.31 7.85 5.34
CA LYS A 147 -1.32 9.26 4.92
C LYS A 147 -2.65 9.98 5.18
N ASP A 148 -3.79 9.29 5.11
CA ASP A 148 -5.09 9.93 5.30
C ASP A 148 -5.42 10.21 6.76
N SER A 149 -4.89 9.45 7.73
CA SER A 149 -5.21 9.69 9.14
C SER A 149 -4.60 10.97 9.68
N TYR A 150 -3.39 11.35 9.25
CA TYR A 150 -2.75 12.56 9.75
C TYR A 150 -3.35 13.83 9.11
N GLN A 151 -3.59 13.81 7.79
CA GLN A 151 -4.16 14.98 7.11
C GLN A 151 -5.65 15.21 7.39
N GLN A 152 -6.45 14.16 7.61
CA GLN A 152 -7.89 14.34 7.89
C GLN A 152 -8.20 14.68 9.35
N THR A 153 -7.46 14.15 10.33
CA THR A 153 -7.77 14.44 11.75
C THR A 153 -7.32 15.83 12.21
N HIS A 154 -6.34 16.45 11.54
CA HIS A 154 -5.84 17.77 11.92
C HIS A 154 -6.44 18.96 11.15
N ARG A 155 -7.23 18.72 10.10
CA ARG A 155 -8.07 19.79 9.52
C ARG A 155 -9.37 19.94 10.30
N LYS A 156 -9.29 20.61 11.46
CA LYS A 156 -10.50 21.21 12.04
C LYS A 156 -11.10 22.17 10.99
N PRO A 157 -12.38 22.02 10.62
CA PRO A 157 -13.04 22.99 9.75
C PRO A 157 -12.97 24.37 10.42
N GLY A 158 -12.20 25.29 9.84
CA GLY A 158 -12.02 26.65 10.38
C GLY A 158 -10.67 26.94 11.05
N SER A 159 -9.71 26.01 11.09
CA SER A 159 -8.34 26.40 11.43
C SER A 159 -7.78 27.33 10.34
N PRO A 160 -7.19 28.49 10.70
CA PRO A 160 -6.59 29.39 9.72
C PRO A 160 -5.58 28.60 8.90
N MET A 161 -5.55 28.84 7.60
CA MET A 161 -4.67 28.16 6.66
C MET A 161 -3.22 28.49 7.00
N ILE A 162 -2.63 27.76 7.96
CA ILE A 162 -1.23 27.88 8.31
C ILE A 162 -0.47 27.45 7.06
N ARG A 163 0.36 28.36 6.52
CA ARG A 163 1.22 28.06 5.37
C ARG A 163 2.15 26.91 5.74
N GLU A 164 1.92 25.77 5.10
CA GLU A 164 2.75 24.57 5.24
C GLU A 164 3.99 24.70 4.35
N THR A 165 5.15 24.27 4.84
CA THR A 165 6.38 24.25 4.04
C THR A 165 6.42 22.96 3.22
N ARG A 166 6.57 23.07 1.90
CA ARG A 166 6.65 21.90 1.01
C ARG A 166 8.10 21.42 0.92
N GLY A 167 8.36 20.16 1.28
CA GLY A 167 9.69 19.55 1.23
C GLY A 167 9.68 18.25 0.45
N ARG A 168 10.76 17.98 -0.29
CA ARG A 168 10.97 16.73 -1.02
C ARG A 168 11.97 15.86 -0.26
N CYS A 169 11.60 14.63 0.06
CA CYS A 169 12.48 13.72 0.78
C CYS A 169 13.66 13.28 -0.11
N PRO A 170 14.91 13.43 0.33
CA PRO A 170 16.09 13.07 -0.49
C PRO A 170 16.27 11.54 -0.64
N SER A 171 15.72 10.74 0.28
CA SER A 171 15.85 9.28 0.26
C SER A 171 14.82 8.62 -0.66
N CYS A 172 13.55 9.02 -0.57
CA CYS A 172 12.47 8.39 -1.32
C CYS A 172 11.86 9.24 -2.44
N GLY A 173 12.27 10.50 -2.60
CA GLY A 173 11.78 11.41 -3.65
C GLY A 173 10.38 12.01 -3.42
N GLU A 174 9.61 11.49 -2.48
CA GLU A 174 8.24 11.97 -2.24
C GLU A 174 8.19 13.39 -1.64
N SER A 175 7.20 14.17 -2.07
CA SER A 175 7.01 15.56 -1.62
C SER A 175 5.86 15.68 -0.63
N TYR A 176 6.14 16.24 0.54
CA TYR A 176 5.18 16.45 1.62
C TYR A 176 5.04 17.92 1.97
N ARG A 177 3.96 18.22 2.69
CA ARG A 177 3.74 19.50 3.34
C ARG A 177 3.92 19.29 4.84
N TYR A 178 4.85 20.03 5.42
CA TYR A 178 5.21 19.96 6.82
C TYR A 178 4.63 21.15 7.56
N SER A 179 3.93 20.85 8.66
CA SER A 179 3.44 21.82 9.63
C SER A 179 4.55 22.19 10.61
N THR A 180 4.37 23.27 11.38
CA THR A 180 5.33 23.69 12.43
C THR A 180 5.63 22.60 13.45
N HIS A 181 4.70 21.65 13.66
CA HIS A 181 4.85 20.58 14.64
C HIS A 181 5.69 19.41 14.12
N ASP A 182 5.91 19.32 12.81
CA ASP A 182 6.69 18.25 12.19
C ASP A 182 8.20 18.53 12.20
N PHE A 183 8.60 19.76 12.55
CA PHE A 183 9.99 20.18 12.65
C PHE A 183 10.56 19.87 14.03
N SER A 184 11.77 19.29 14.05
CA SER A 184 12.59 19.25 15.26
C SER A 184 13.17 20.64 15.58
N SER A 185 13.76 20.80 16.76
CA SER A 185 14.50 22.00 17.17
C SER A 185 15.64 22.38 16.22
N GLU A 186 16.13 21.43 15.41
CA GLU A 186 17.22 21.60 14.45
C GLU A 186 16.71 21.84 13.02
N SER A 187 15.42 22.15 12.84
CA SER A 187 14.79 22.30 11.52
C SER A 187 14.88 21.05 10.64
N THR A 188 14.93 19.87 11.26
CA THR A 188 14.84 18.59 10.54
C THR A 188 13.40 18.07 10.56
N VAL A 189 13.00 17.39 9.50
CA VAL A 189 11.70 16.75 9.37
C VAL A 189 11.86 15.27 9.06
N LYS A 190 10.94 14.45 9.56
CA LYS A 190 10.90 13.02 9.25
C LYS A 190 10.01 12.77 8.03
N CYS A 191 10.51 12.04 7.03
CA CYS A 191 9.71 11.67 5.87
C CYS A 191 8.54 10.75 6.26
N PHE A 192 7.31 11.13 5.93
CA PHE A 192 6.12 10.33 6.19
C PHE A 192 6.08 9.01 5.40
N ASN A 193 6.90 8.86 4.35
CA ASN A 193 7.00 7.62 3.56
C ASN A 193 8.04 6.66 4.13
N CYS A 194 9.31 7.04 4.06
CA CYS A 194 10.43 6.13 4.35
C CYS A 194 10.99 6.30 5.76
N GLY A 195 10.45 7.25 6.54
CA GLY A 195 10.96 7.54 7.89
C GLY A 195 12.32 8.25 7.92
N HIS A 196 12.95 8.53 6.78
CA HIS A 196 14.23 9.23 6.71
C HIS A 196 14.11 10.68 7.22
N THR A 197 15.00 11.07 8.13
CA THR A 197 15.07 12.44 8.67
C THR A 197 16.02 13.28 7.82
N PHE A 198 15.58 14.48 7.42
CA PHE A 198 16.39 15.38 6.60
C PHE A 198 16.14 16.85 6.98
N TYR A 199 17.12 17.70 6.69
CA TYR A 199 16.99 19.15 6.88
C TYR A 199 16.06 19.74 5.81
N LEU A 200 15.13 20.58 6.25
CA LEU A 200 14.26 21.34 5.36
C LEU A 200 14.29 22.79 5.79
N GLU A 201 14.68 23.69 4.89
CA GLU A 201 14.73 25.12 5.20
C GLU A 201 13.30 25.63 5.45
N PRO A 202 12.99 26.08 6.68
CA PRO A 202 11.65 26.58 6.99
C PRO A 202 11.44 27.92 6.28
N THR A 203 10.23 28.15 5.78
CA THR A 203 9.88 29.50 5.28
C THR A 203 10.05 30.53 6.39
N GLU A 204 10.39 31.79 6.05
CA GLU A 204 10.61 32.86 7.05
C GLU A 204 9.46 32.98 8.07
N GLU A 205 8.23 32.81 7.59
CA GLU A 205 7.02 32.85 8.41
C GLU A 205 6.94 31.67 9.40
N LEU A 206 7.35 30.48 8.96
CA LEU A 206 7.44 29.28 9.80
C LEU A 206 8.58 29.42 10.82
N GLN A 207 9.71 29.98 10.40
CA GLN A 207 10.87 30.22 11.26
C GLN A 207 10.53 31.22 12.37
N LYS A 208 9.75 32.27 12.07
CA LYS A 208 9.23 33.19 13.09
C LYS A 208 8.37 32.46 14.14
N LYS A 209 7.50 31.53 13.72
CA LYS A 209 6.67 30.73 14.65
C LYS A 209 7.49 29.76 15.49
N LEU A 210 8.49 29.12 14.90
CA LEU A 210 9.40 28.22 15.62
C LEU A 210 10.17 28.97 16.71
N ASN A 211 10.63 30.19 16.44
CA ASN A 211 11.31 31.03 17.43
C ASN A 211 10.38 31.42 18.58
N VAL A 212 9.13 31.81 18.30
CA VAL A 212 8.14 32.13 19.35
C VAL A 212 7.88 30.93 20.26
N ASN A 213 7.67 29.74 19.69
CA ASN A 213 7.43 28.52 20.47
C ASN A 213 8.63 28.15 21.36
N ARG A 214 9.87 28.39 20.87
CA ARG A 214 11.09 28.15 21.64
C ARG A 214 11.19 29.07 22.85
N GLU A 215 10.96 30.36 22.65
CA GLU A 215 10.96 31.33 23.76
C GLU A 215 9.88 31.03 24.80
N GLU A 216 8.70 30.61 24.37
CA GLU A 216 7.61 30.20 25.28
C GLU A 216 7.99 28.95 26.09
N SER A 217 8.63 27.96 25.46
CA SER A 217 9.13 26.77 26.15
C SER A 217 10.21 27.10 27.18
N GLU A 218 11.13 28.02 26.87
CA GLU A 218 12.19 28.46 27.79
C GLU A 218 11.60 29.25 28.98
N ARG A 219 10.59 30.11 28.75
CA ARG A 219 9.88 30.82 29.83
C ARG A 219 9.08 29.89 30.74
N GLY A 220 8.44 28.86 30.18
CA GLY A 220 7.66 27.89 30.96
C GLY A 220 8.51 27.08 31.94
N LEU A 221 9.77 26.78 31.59
CA LEU A 221 10.72 26.05 32.45
C LEU A 221 11.29 26.93 33.58
N GLY A 222 11.41 28.24 33.37
CA GLY A 222 11.95 29.18 34.36
C GLY A 222 11.01 29.52 35.54
N LEU A 223 9.74 29.08 35.50
CA LEU A 223 8.76 29.33 36.56
C LEU A 223 8.63 28.18 37.57
N VAL A 224 9.45 27.12 37.43
CA VAL A 224 9.42 25.93 38.30
C VAL A 224 10.62 25.91 39.29
N SER A 225 11.41 26.98 39.35
CA SER A 225 12.50 27.17 40.33
C SER A 225 12.07 28.08 41.48
#